data_AF-A0A961NQ96-F1
#
_entry.id   AF-A0A961NQ96-F1
#
_cell.length_a   1.000
_cell.length_b   1.000
_cell.length_c   1.000
_cell.angle_alpha   90.00
_cell.angle_beta   90.00
_cell.angle_gamma   90.00
#
_symmetry.space_group_name_H-M   'P 1'
#
loop_
_entity.id
_entity.type
_entity.pdbx_description
1 polymer ?
#
loop_
_entity_poly.entity_id
_entity_poly.type
_entity_poly.pdbx_seq_one_letter_code
_entity_poly.pdbx_strand_id
1 'polypeptide(L)'
;QFDRETFGPDSAELRNRIRYYSEAKKLSEVFHHYALKLQELYNSDRTDSEKMIGKSELIAEFQSELKALQNEFKIINTAALAEKKFNNAHFLSHLRYESGQEYFQLRFDECNADWTCFFKRMRELNDLSAEERRALLNIP
;
A
#
# COMPACT_ATOMS: atom_id res chain seq x y z
N GLN A 1 8.98 19.29 -7.00
CA GLN A 1 9.75 20.48 -7.43
C GLN A 1 10.89 20.09 -8.36
N PHE A 2 11.78 19.18 -7.93
CA PHE A 2 12.89 18.62 -8.74
C PHE A 2 12.50 18.14 -10.15
N ASP A 3 11.44 17.34 -10.29
CA ASP A 3 11.07 16.78 -11.61
C ASP A 3 10.53 17.82 -12.60
N ARG A 4 9.83 18.85 -12.11
CA ARG A 4 9.35 19.97 -12.94
C ARG A 4 10.51 20.84 -13.42
N GLU A 5 11.51 21.05 -12.55
CA GLU A 5 12.73 21.81 -12.85
C GLU A 5 13.66 21.03 -13.79
N THR A 6 13.66 19.69 -13.72
CA THR A 6 14.55 18.83 -14.54
C THR A 6 14.01 18.57 -15.94
N PHE A 7 12.71 18.33 -16.10
CA PHE A 7 12.12 17.94 -17.39
C PHE A 7 11.27 19.03 -18.05
N GLY A 8 10.95 20.11 -17.34
CA GLY A 8 9.98 21.11 -17.77
C GLY A 8 8.53 20.71 -17.42
N PRO A 9 7.63 21.69 -17.26
CA PRO A 9 6.27 21.47 -16.74
C PRO A 9 5.36 20.62 -17.65
N ASP A 10 5.68 20.51 -18.93
CA ASP A 10 4.86 19.83 -19.95
C ASP A 10 5.58 18.68 -20.69
N SER A 11 6.61 18.09 -20.08
CA SER A 11 7.31 16.94 -20.68
C SER A 11 6.49 15.66 -20.66
N ALA A 12 6.75 14.77 -21.63
CA ALA A 12 6.14 13.45 -21.66
C ALA A 12 6.58 12.60 -20.47
N GLU A 13 7.82 12.79 -20.03
CA GLU A 13 8.45 12.14 -18.89
C GLU A 13 7.72 12.47 -17.59
N LEU A 14 7.44 13.75 -17.32
CA LEU A 14 6.70 14.16 -16.13
C LEU A 14 5.27 13.59 -16.14
N ARG A 15 4.59 13.61 -17.30
CA ARG A 15 3.25 13.00 -17.43
C ARG A 15 3.26 11.50 -17.18
N ASN A 16 4.25 10.78 -17.71
CA ASN A 16 4.39 9.34 -17.50
C ASN A 16 4.70 9.02 -16.04
N ARG A 17 5.50 9.85 -15.37
CA ARG A 17 5.83 9.66 -13.95
C ARG A 17 4.64 9.91 -13.04
N ILE A 18 3.89 10.99 -13.27
CA ILE A 18 2.62 11.25 -12.55
C ILE A 18 1.65 10.08 -12.75
N ARG A 19 1.53 9.60 -13.99
CA ARG A 19 0.68 8.43 -14.31
C ARG A 19 1.16 7.17 -13.59
N TYR A 20 2.46 6.89 -13.60
CA TYR A 20 3.05 5.77 -12.88
C TYR A 20 2.71 5.81 -11.39
N TYR A 21 2.87 6.96 -10.73
CA TYR A 21 2.53 7.08 -9.31
C TYR A 21 1.03 6.87 -9.04
N SER A 22 0.17 7.38 -9.92
CA SER A 22 -1.28 7.16 -9.83
C SER A 22 -1.64 5.68 -9.99
N GLU A 23 -1.05 5.00 -10.97
CA GLU A 23 -1.24 3.56 -11.19
C GLU A 23 -0.66 2.73 -10.03
N ALA A 24 0.53 3.06 -9.55
CA ALA A 24 1.16 2.38 -8.41
C ALA A 24 0.30 2.48 -7.15
N LYS A 25 -0.34 3.63 -6.90
CA LYS A 25 -1.28 3.82 -5.79
C LYS A 25 -2.47 2.87 -5.93
N LYS A 26 -3.14 2.86 -7.09
CA LYS A 26 -4.27 1.94 -7.34
C LYS A 26 -3.87 0.48 -7.14
N LEU A 27 -2.70 0.09 -7.64
CA LEU A 27 -2.20 -1.27 -7.46
C LEU A 27 -1.95 -1.58 -5.98
N SER A 28 -1.40 -0.63 -5.21
CA SER A 28 -1.21 -0.79 -3.76
C SER A 28 -2.53 -1.06 -3.04
N GLU A 29 -3.59 -0.30 -3.38
CA GLU A 29 -4.93 -0.47 -2.80
C GLU A 29 -5.47 -1.90 -3.03
N VAL A 30 -5.27 -2.46 -4.24
CA VAL A 30 -5.65 -3.86 -4.54
C VAL A 30 -4.84 -4.85 -3.68
N PHE A 31 -3.52 -4.67 -3.60
CA PHE A 31 -2.69 -5.53 -2.74
C PHE A 31 -3.10 -5.45 -1.28
N HIS A 32 -3.38 -4.24 -0.77
CA HIS A 32 -3.77 -4.01 0.60
C HIS A 32 -5.10 -4.71 0.93
N HIS A 33 -6.10 -4.57 0.07
CA HIS A 33 -7.38 -5.26 0.18
C HIS A 33 -7.23 -6.78 0.34
N TYR A 34 -6.44 -7.41 -0.53
CA TYR A 34 -6.20 -8.86 -0.42
C TYR A 34 -5.31 -9.25 0.76
N ALA A 35 -4.43 -8.35 1.21
CA ALA A 35 -3.66 -8.58 2.41
C ALA A 35 -4.55 -8.62 3.67
N LEU A 36 -5.55 -7.74 3.76
CA LEU A 36 -6.55 -7.75 4.84
C LEU A 36 -7.41 -9.01 4.79
N LYS A 37 -7.90 -9.43 3.61
CA LYS A 37 -8.65 -10.69 3.46
C LYS A 37 -7.83 -11.91 3.91
N LEU A 38 -6.54 -11.95 3.54
CA LEU A 38 -5.64 -13.01 4.00
C LEU A 38 -5.45 -12.95 5.52
N GLN A 39 -5.28 -11.77 6.10
CA GLN A 39 -5.17 -11.59 7.55
C GLN A 39 -6.41 -12.12 8.27
N GLU A 40 -7.61 -11.76 7.81
CA GLU A 40 -8.87 -12.25 8.35
C GLU A 40 -8.97 -13.79 8.27
N LEU A 41 -8.64 -14.37 7.12
CA LEU A 41 -8.61 -15.82 6.93
C LEU A 41 -7.70 -16.49 7.96
N TYR A 42 -6.49 -15.97 8.17
CA TYR A 42 -5.52 -16.55 9.09
C TYR A 42 -5.88 -16.35 10.56
N ASN A 43 -6.58 -15.27 10.91
CA ASN A 43 -7.07 -14.98 12.25
C ASN A 43 -8.36 -15.73 12.62
N SER A 44 -9.03 -16.36 11.64
CA SER A 44 -10.24 -17.15 11.90
C SER A 44 -9.96 -18.47 12.62
N ASP A 45 -11.00 -19.07 13.20
CA ASP A 45 -10.97 -20.39 13.85
C ASP A 45 -10.97 -21.57 12.85
N ARG A 46 -10.81 -21.29 11.55
CA ARG A 46 -10.72 -22.33 10.52
C ARG A 46 -9.51 -23.22 10.73
N THR A 47 -9.64 -24.47 10.31
CA THR A 47 -8.53 -25.43 10.30
C THR A 47 -7.44 -25.00 9.31
N ASP A 48 -6.23 -25.53 9.50
CA ASP A 48 -5.11 -25.24 8.60
C ASP A 48 -5.41 -25.63 7.14
N SER A 49 -6.14 -26.74 6.93
CA SER A 49 -6.55 -27.18 5.60
C SER A 49 -7.48 -26.17 4.93
N GLU A 50 -8.49 -25.68 5.67
CA GLU A 50 -9.42 -24.66 5.16
C GLU A 50 -8.73 -23.32 4.89
N LYS A 51 -7.75 -22.94 5.74
CA LYS A 51 -6.92 -21.74 5.51
C LYS A 51 -6.05 -21.88 4.26
N MET A 52 -5.51 -23.07 3.99
CA MET A 52 -4.72 -23.34 2.79
C MET A 52 -5.55 -23.28 1.50
N ILE A 53 -6.77 -23.82 1.53
CA ILE A 53 -7.73 -23.73 0.41
C ILE A 53 -8.12 -22.26 0.19
N GLY A 54 -8.59 -21.57 1.24
CA GLY A 54 -9.01 -20.17 1.15
C GLY A 54 -7.90 -19.23 0.69
N LYS A 55 -6.64 -19.48 1.08
CA LYS A 55 -5.49 -18.73 0.56
C LYS A 55 -5.36 -18.89 -0.95
N SER A 56 -5.51 -20.11 -1.45
CA SER A 56 -5.35 -20.40 -2.87
C SER A 56 -6.46 -19.73 -3.68
N GLU A 57 -7.68 -19.72 -3.16
CA GLU A 57 -8.83 -19.01 -3.72
C GLU A 57 -8.59 -17.49 -3.75
N LEU A 58 -8.18 -16.89 -2.63
CA LEU A 58 -7.89 -15.45 -2.55
C LEU A 58 -6.77 -15.02 -3.51
N ILE A 59 -5.73 -15.85 -3.68
CA ILE A 59 -4.66 -15.57 -4.65
C ILE A 59 -5.20 -15.64 -6.08
N ALA A 60 -6.04 -16.64 -6.40
CA ALA A 60 -6.64 -16.75 -7.72
C ALA A 60 -7.58 -15.58 -8.03
N GLU A 61 -8.38 -15.15 -7.05
CA GLU A 61 -9.22 -13.95 -7.14
C GLU A 61 -8.37 -12.70 -7.42
N PHE A 62 -7.30 -12.49 -6.64
CA PHE A 62 -6.38 -11.38 -6.81
C PHE A 62 -5.77 -11.35 -8.23
N GLN A 63 -5.29 -12.50 -8.71
CA GLN A 63 -4.73 -12.59 -10.07
C GLN A 63 -5.79 -12.32 -11.14
N SER A 64 -7.03 -12.75 -10.93
CA SER A 64 -8.16 -12.44 -11.83
C SER A 64 -8.46 -10.94 -11.86
N GLU A 65 -8.49 -10.29 -10.70
CA GLU A 65 -8.70 -8.84 -10.59
C GLU A 65 -7.60 -8.06 -11.32
N LEU A 66 -6.33 -8.44 -11.14
CA LEU A 66 -5.22 -7.83 -11.88
C LEU A 66 -5.38 -7.93 -13.41
N LYS A 67 -5.89 -9.07 -13.91
CA LYS A 67 -6.17 -9.25 -15.35
C LYS A 67 -7.30 -8.34 -15.81
N ALA A 68 -8.38 -8.25 -15.03
CA ALA A 68 -9.53 -7.41 -15.35
C ALA A 68 -9.14 -5.92 -15.43
N LEU A 69 -8.21 -5.49 -14.57
CA LEU A 69 -7.74 -4.11 -14.50
C LEU A 69 -6.79 -3.70 -15.64
N GLN A 70 -6.32 -4.62 -16.51
CA GLN A 70 -5.27 -4.32 -17.50
C GLN A 70 -5.57 -3.12 -18.40
N ASN A 71 -6.84 -2.85 -18.72
CA ASN A 71 -7.21 -1.71 -19.56
C ASN A 71 -7.20 -0.36 -18.82
N GLU A 72 -7.18 -0.37 -17.49
CA GLU A 72 -7.09 0.83 -16.65
C GLU A 72 -5.65 1.30 -16.42
N PHE A 73 -4.68 0.43 -16.73
CA PHE A 73 -3.26 0.69 -16.53
C PHE A 73 -2.55 0.85 -17.87
N LYS A 74 -1.83 1.95 -18.04
CA LYS A 74 -1.10 2.27 -19.27
C LYS A 74 0.41 2.07 -19.12
N ILE A 75 0.95 2.20 -17.91
CA ILE A 75 2.38 2.08 -17.63
C ILE A 75 2.67 0.73 -16.98
N ILE A 76 1.89 0.34 -15.98
CA ILE A 76 2.08 -0.93 -15.28
C ILE A 76 1.34 -2.04 -16.03
N ASN A 77 2.03 -3.15 -16.31
CA ASN A 77 1.43 -4.32 -16.94
C ASN A 77 0.84 -5.26 -15.88
N THR A 78 -0.43 -5.07 -15.52
CA THR A 78 -1.10 -5.86 -14.48
C THR A 78 -1.40 -7.29 -14.94
N ALA A 79 -1.60 -7.52 -16.24
CA ALA A 79 -1.78 -8.85 -16.80
C ALA A 79 -0.50 -9.69 -16.65
N ALA A 80 0.67 -9.13 -16.96
CA ALA A 80 1.96 -9.80 -16.72
C ALA A 80 2.23 -10.00 -15.22
N LEU A 81 1.78 -9.08 -14.38
CA LEU A 81 1.87 -9.21 -12.94
C LEU A 81 1.01 -10.37 -12.42
N ALA A 82 -0.20 -10.56 -12.97
CA ALA A 82 -1.12 -11.61 -12.60
C ALA A 82 -0.55 -13.03 -12.82
N GLU A 83 0.34 -13.21 -13.80
CA GLU A 83 0.96 -14.50 -14.08
C GLU A 83 2.08 -14.87 -13.08
N LYS A 84 2.45 -13.97 -12.17
CA LYS A 84 3.46 -14.28 -11.14
C LYS A 84 2.91 -15.24 -10.08
N LYS A 85 3.81 -16.02 -9.49
CA LYS A 85 3.49 -16.89 -8.37
C LYS A 85 3.48 -16.10 -7.05
N PHE A 86 2.28 -15.79 -6.56
CA PHE A 86 2.11 -15.08 -5.29
C PHE A 86 2.15 -16.02 -4.07
N ASN A 87 2.51 -15.43 -2.94
CA ASN A 87 2.46 -16.05 -1.62
C ASN A 87 2.26 -14.94 -0.56
N ASN A 88 2.02 -15.32 0.70
CA ASN A 88 1.69 -14.38 1.79
C ASN A 88 2.72 -13.25 1.96
N ALA A 89 4.01 -13.52 1.75
CA ALA A 89 5.07 -12.52 1.94
C ALA A 89 4.90 -11.31 1.00
N HIS A 90 4.37 -11.52 -0.20
CA HIS A 90 4.07 -10.45 -1.14
C HIS A 90 3.04 -9.48 -0.55
N PHE A 91 1.98 -10.00 0.09
CA PHE A 91 0.89 -9.21 0.67
C PHE A 91 1.28 -8.56 2.01
N LEU A 92 2.08 -9.23 2.83
CA LEU A 92 2.51 -8.70 4.14
C LEU A 92 3.26 -7.37 4.03
N SER A 93 3.96 -7.13 2.92
CA SER A 93 4.64 -5.86 2.67
C SER A 93 3.66 -4.68 2.55
N HIS A 94 2.45 -4.92 2.02
CA HIS A 94 1.41 -3.91 1.83
C HIS A 94 0.54 -3.64 3.07
N LEU A 95 0.58 -4.52 4.08
CA LEU A 95 -0.01 -4.20 5.40
C LEU A 95 0.85 -3.20 6.17
N ARG A 96 2.17 -3.22 5.96
CA ARG A 96 3.12 -2.38 6.69
C ARG A 96 3.27 -1.00 6.08
N TYR A 97 3.20 -0.90 4.76
CA TYR A 97 3.54 0.34 4.06
C TYR A 97 2.45 1.43 4.16
N GLU A 98 1.20 1.04 4.37
CA GLU A 98 0.09 2.00 4.52
C GLU A 98 -0.22 2.34 5.99
N SER A 99 0.41 1.64 6.94
CA SER A 99 0.29 1.98 8.35
C SER A 99 1.02 3.29 8.67
N GLY A 100 0.29 4.23 9.25
CA GLY A 100 0.78 5.52 9.71
C GLY A 100 0.94 6.59 8.63
N GLN A 101 0.85 6.26 7.33
CA GLN A 101 1.10 7.25 6.26
C GLN A 101 0.12 8.44 6.31
N GLU A 102 -1.17 8.18 6.48
CA GLU A 102 -2.19 9.22 6.64
C GLU A 102 -1.95 10.05 7.91
N TYR A 103 -1.61 9.38 9.01
CA TYR A 103 -1.26 10.05 10.28
C TYR A 103 -0.06 10.99 10.08
N PHE A 104 1.02 10.52 9.45
CA PHE A 104 2.21 11.33 9.22
C PHE A 104 1.93 12.51 8.28
N GLN A 105 1.16 12.29 7.20
CA GLN A 105 0.77 13.36 6.29
C GLN A 105 -0.06 14.43 7.03
N LEU A 106 -1.07 14.02 7.79
CA LEU A 106 -1.89 14.93 8.59
C LEU A 106 -1.03 15.75 9.58
N ARG A 107 -0.11 15.09 10.30
CA ARG A 107 0.78 15.79 11.25
C ARG A 107 1.74 16.75 10.56
N PHE A 108 2.19 16.42 9.36
CA PHE A 108 3.04 17.29 8.57
C PHE A 108 2.27 18.53 8.07
N ASP A 109 1.03 18.33 7.62
CA ASP A 109 0.13 19.40 7.19
C ASP A 109 -0.26 20.32 8.36
N GLU A 110 -0.55 19.77 9.54
CA GLU A 110 -0.77 20.53 10.78
C GLU A 110 0.45 21.37 11.20
N CYS A 111 1.66 20.90 10.87
CA CYS A 111 2.89 21.64 11.06
C CYS A 111 3.18 22.65 9.94
N ASN A 112 2.25 22.87 9.00
CA ASN A 112 2.43 23.73 7.83
C ASN A 112 3.71 23.38 7.04
N ALA A 113 3.98 22.08 6.90
CA ALA A 113 5.19 21.55 6.28
C ALA A 113 6.52 21.96 6.96
N ASP A 114 6.49 22.41 8.22
CA ASP A 114 7.70 22.66 9.02
C ASP A 114 8.27 21.36 9.60
N TRP A 115 9.48 21.02 9.15
CA TRP A 115 10.18 19.81 9.58
C TRP A 115 10.51 19.82 11.07
N THR A 116 10.81 20.97 11.66
CA THR A 116 11.18 21.07 13.08
C THR A 116 10.00 20.69 13.96
N CYS A 117 8.82 21.26 13.68
CA CYS A 117 7.55 20.92 14.30
C CYS A 117 7.21 19.45 14.09
N PHE A 118 7.30 18.97 12.85
CA PHE A 118 6.96 17.58 12.51
C PHE A 118 7.83 16.59 13.29
N PHE A 119 9.15 16.76 13.29
CA PHE A 119 10.04 15.86 14.03
C PHE A 119 9.82 15.93 15.55
N LYS A 120 9.45 17.09 16.10
CA LYS A 120 9.06 17.19 17.51
C LYS A 120 7.83 16.34 17.80
N ARG A 121 6.78 16.44 16.98
CA ARG A 121 5.56 15.62 17.05
C ARG A 121 5.88 14.13 16.91
N MET A 122 6.78 13.75 16.00
CA MET A 122 7.16 12.33 15.82
C MET A 122 7.89 11.76 17.03
N ARG A 123 8.63 12.58 17.79
CA ARG A 123 9.30 12.11 19.02
C ARG A 123 8.30 11.76 20.12
N GLU A 124 7.13 12.41 20.17
CA GLU A 124 6.07 12.10 21.13
C GLU A 124 5.53 10.68 20.96
N LEU A 125 5.66 10.10 19.75
CA LEU A 125 5.29 8.70 19.52
C LEU A 125 6.18 7.73 20.31
N ASN A 126 7.41 8.10 20.65
CA ASN A 126 8.33 7.25 21.42
C ASN A 126 7.84 6.97 22.84
N ASP A 127 7.03 7.88 23.38
CA ASP A 127 6.49 7.78 24.75
C ASP A 127 5.26 6.87 24.83
N LEU A 128 4.68 6.51 23.67
CA LEU A 128 3.55 5.58 23.59
C LEU A 128 4.01 4.13 23.69
N SER A 129 3.22 3.30 24.38
CA SER A 129 3.35 1.84 24.35
C SER A 129 3.14 1.29 22.94
N ALA A 130 3.56 0.05 22.71
CA ALA A 130 3.40 -0.61 21.42
C ALA A 130 1.92 -0.71 20.99
N GLU A 131 1.01 -0.88 21.94
CA GLU A 131 -0.43 -1.01 21.69
C GLU A 131 -1.05 0.34 21.33
N GLU A 132 -0.74 1.40 22.08
CA GLU A 132 -1.17 2.77 21.80
C GLU A 132 -0.64 3.27 20.45
N ARG A 133 0.63 2.98 20.15
CA ARG A 133 1.23 3.35 18.88
C ARG A 133 0.60 2.59 17.70
N ARG A 134 0.24 1.31 17.87
CA ARG A 134 -0.47 0.52 16.86
C ARG A 134 -1.85 1.08 16.57
N ALA A 135 -2.62 1.39 17.61
CA ALA A 135 -3.94 2.01 17.48
C ALA A 135 -3.87 3.38 16.78
N LEU A 136 -2.88 4.21 17.12
CA LEU A 136 -2.72 5.54 16.55
C LEU A 136 -2.30 5.53 15.07
N LEU A 137 -1.41 4.61 14.71
CA LEU A 137 -0.83 4.52 13.36
C LEU A 137 -1.62 3.56 12.46
N ASN A 138 -2.76 3.03 12.90
CA ASN A 138 -3.52 1.99 12.18
C ASN A 138 -2.60 0.85 11.71
N ILE A 139 -1.67 0.43 12.57
CA ILE A 139 -0.78 -0.70 12.28
C ILE A 139 -1.55 -1.98 12.64
N PRO A 140 -1.83 -2.87 11.67
CA PRO A 140 -2.51 -4.14 11.91
C PRO A 140 -1.69 -5.15 12.74
#